data_AF-A0A848XA73-F1
#
_entry.id   AF-A0A848XA73-F1
#
_cell.length_a   1.000
_cell.length_b   1.000
_cell.length_c   1.000
_cell.angle_alpha   90.00
_cell.angle_beta   90.00
_cell.angle_gamma   90.00
#
_symmetry.space_group_name_H-M   'P 1'
#
loop_
_entity.id
_entity.type
_entity.pdbx_description
1 polymer ?
#
loop_
_entity_poly.entity_id
_entity_poly.type
_entity_poly.pdbx_seq_one_letter_code
_entity_poly.pdbx_strand_id
1 'polypeptide(L)'
;MSSRPRLKPLARPKTVTVRIDDDGDPLFVRLPGKTARRVAAVRERWRIDDEWWRQAISREYRTIVLDDGAVLTLYHDLLDDSWYVQRG
;
A
#
# COMPACT_ATOMS: atom_id res chain seq x y z
N MET A 1 -29.19 26.58 2.44
CA MET A 1 -27.92 26.43 3.17
C MET A 1 -27.29 25.11 2.74
N SER A 2 -26.24 25.14 1.92
CA SER A 2 -25.57 23.92 1.43
C SER A 2 -24.75 23.29 2.54
N SER A 3 -25.03 22.04 2.89
CA SER A 3 -24.24 21.24 3.84
C SER A 3 -22.84 21.02 3.26
N ARG A 4 -21.80 21.50 3.95
CA ARG A 4 -20.41 21.19 3.57
C ARG A 4 -20.16 19.70 3.83
N PRO A 5 -19.61 18.94 2.87
CA PRO A 5 -19.28 17.54 3.11
C PRO A 5 -18.32 17.46 4.30
N ARG A 6 -18.70 16.70 5.33
CA ARG A 6 -17.80 16.37 6.44
C ARG A 6 -16.68 15.50 5.89
N LEU A 7 -15.47 16.03 5.85
CA LEU A 7 -14.27 15.25 5.56
C LEU A 7 -14.21 14.07 6.53
N LYS A 8 -14.28 12.85 6.00
CA LYS A 8 -14.01 11.65 6.79
C LYS A 8 -12.49 11.51 6.90
N PRO A 9 -11.95 11.25 8.10
CA PRO A 9 -10.54 10.89 8.24
C PRO A 9 -10.25 9.69 7.35
N LEU A 10 -9.16 9.74 6.59
CA LEU A 10 -8.68 8.58 5.85
C LEU A 10 -8.46 7.46 6.88
N ALA A 11 -9.09 6.30 6.68
CA ALA A 11 -8.98 5.19 7.61
C ALA A 11 -7.48 4.85 7.79
N ARG A 12 -7.07 4.54 9.02
CA ARG A 12 -5.68 4.16 9.27
C ARG A 12 -5.31 2.97 8.38
N PRO A 13 -4.20 3.07 7.63
CA PRO A 13 -3.76 2.00 6.76
C PRO A 13 -3.49 0.73 7.59
N LYS A 14 -3.81 -0.43 7.02
CA LYS A 14 -3.59 -1.70 7.69
C LYS A 14 -2.23 -2.24 7.29
N THR A 15 -1.40 -2.57 8.26
CA THR A 15 -0.12 -3.24 8.03
C THR A 15 -0.36 -4.59 7.36
N VAL A 16 0.52 -4.95 6.43
CA VAL A 16 0.47 -6.18 5.65
C VAL A 16 1.87 -6.79 5.63
N THR A 17 1.97 -8.12 5.70
CA THR A 17 3.25 -8.78 5.49
C THR A 17 3.45 -8.96 3.99
N VAL A 18 4.56 -8.44 3.47
CA VAL A 18 4.96 -8.59 2.07
C VAL A 18 6.31 -9.31 2.03
N ARG A 19 6.42 -10.30 1.14
CA ARG A 19 7.72 -10.86 0.77
C ARG A 19 8.06 -10.34 -0.61
N ILE A 20 9.23 -9.74 -0.75
CA ILE A 20 9.72 -9.16 -2.00
C ILE A 20 10.76 -10.07 -2.67
N ASP A 21 11.04 -9.83 -3.95
CA ASP A 21 12.21 -10.35 -4.66
C ASP A 21 13.41 -9.39 -4.54
N ASP A 22 14.49 -9.71 -5.25
CA ASP A 22 15.74 -8.94 -5.25
C ASP A 22 15.60 -7.56 -5.92
N ASP A 23 14.58 -7.36 -6.77
CA ASP A 23 14.25 -6.08 -7.41
C ASP A 23 13.31 -5.22 -6.54
N GLY A 24 12.90 -5.74 -5.39
CA GLY A 24 12.00 -5.10 -4.43
C GLY A 24 10.51 -5.23 -4.80
N ASP A 25 10.16 -6.12 -5.72
CA ASP A 25 8.78 -6.32 -6.14
C ASP A 25 8.05 -7.38 -5.29
N PRO A 26 6.75 -7.20 -4.99
CA PRO A 26 6.00 -8.13 -4.15
C PRO A 26 5.86 -9.52 -4.80
N LEU A 27 6.32 -10.56 -4.11
CA LEU A 27 6.10 -11.96 -4.48
C LEU A 27 4.89 -12.57 -3.76
N PHE A 28 4.73 -12.25 -2.47
CA PHE A 28 3.63 -12.75 -1.64
C PHE A 28 3.10 -11.67 -0.71
N VAL A 29 1.80 -11.71 -0.47
CA VAL A 29 1.10 -10.75 0.39
C VAL A 29 0.21 -11.50 1.37
N ARG A 30 0.31 -11.15 2.65
CA ARG A 30 -0.55 -11.68 3.71
C ARG A 30 -1.26 -10.56 4.44
N LEU A 31 -2.54 -10.40 4.15
CA LEU A 31 -3.43 -9.48 4.86
C LEU A 31 -3.70 -9.98 6.29
N PRO A 32 -3.97 -9.07 7.26
CA PRO A 32 -4.31 -9.45 8.62
C PRO A 32 -5.49 -10.44 8.67
N GLY A 33 -5.30 -11.57 9.35
CA GLY A 33 -6.33 -12.60 9.49
C GLY A 33 -6.62 -13.42 8.21
N LYS A 34 -5.76 -13.35 7.19
CA LYS A 34 -5.87 -14.12 5.95
C LYS A 34 -4.62 -14.96 5.70
N THR A 35 -4.75 -15.99 4.87
CA THR A 35 -3.61 -16.75 4.36
C THR A 35 -2.79 -15.91 3.38
N ALA A 36 -1.50 -16.21 3.25
CA ALA A 36 -0.65 -15.56 2.26
C ALA A 36 -1.09 -15.96 0.84
N ARG A 37 -1.05 -15.00 -0.08
CA ARG A 37 -1.38 -15.19 -1.50
C ARG A 37 -0.20 -14.79 -2.37
N ARG A 38 -0.02 -15.48 -3.49
CA ARG A 38 1.02 -15.14 -4.46
C ARG A 38 0.60 -13.92 -5.27
N VAL A 39 1.57 -13.08 -5.59
CA VAL A 39 1.39 -12.00 -6.56
C VAL A 39 1.57 -12.58 -7.96
N ALA A 40 0.55 -12.41 -8.79
CA ALA A 40 0.54 -12.85 -10.18
C ALA A 40 1.17 -11.81 -11.11
N ALA A 41 0.99 -10.52 -10.82
CA ALA A 41 1.59 -9.42 -11.60
C ALA A 41 1.65 -8.13 -10.77
N VAL A 42 2.64 -7.29 -11.07
CA VAL A 42 2.68 -5.87 -10.68
C VAL A 42 2.22 -5.04 -11.87
N ARG A 43 1.16 -4.25 -11.70
CA ARG A 43 0.58 -3.40 -12.76
C ARG A 43 1.17 -2.00 -12.79
N GLU A 44 1.54 -1.47 -11.63
CA GLU A 44 1.98 -0.08 -11.50
C GLU A 44 2.97 0.06 -10.36
N ARG A 45 3.98 0.91 -10.57
CA ARG A 45 5.00 1.31 -9.61
C ARG A 45 5.15 2.82 -9.65
N TRP A 46 5.05 3.46 -8.50
CA TRP A 46 5.37 4.87 -8.35
C TRP A 46 5.83 5.16 -6.93
N ARG A 47 6.47 6.31 -6.74
CA ARG A 47 7.00 6.75 -5.46
C ARG A 47 6.58 8.19 -5.22
N ILE A 48 6.36 8.54 -3.97
CA ILE A 48 6.19 9.91 -3.52
C ILE A 48 7.15 10.20 -2.37
N ASP A 49 7.81 11.33 -2.48
CA ASP A 49 8.52 11.99 -1.39
C ASP A 49 7.88 13.37 -1.24
N ASP A 50 7.23 13.63 -0.12
CA ASP A 50 6.43 14.84 0.10
C ASP A 50 6.51 15.27 1.56
N GLU A 51 5.94 16.44 1.87
CA GLU A 51 5.83 17.03 3.21
C GLU A 51 7.17 17.09 3.98
N TRP A 52 8.32 17.07 3.28
CA TRP A 52 9.67 17.06 3.87
C TRP A 52 9.97 18.30 4.73
N TRP A 53 9.21 19.38 4.54
CA TRP A 53 9.30 20.61 5.30
C TRP A 53 8.47 20.59 6.61
N ARG A 54 7.64 19.56 6.85
CA ARG A 54 6.93 19.37 8.13
C ARG A 54 7.18 17.96 8.70
N GLN A 55 6.56 16.95 8.11
CA GLN A 55 6.50 15.57 8.54
C GLN A 55 6.61 14.80 7.25
N ALA A 56 7.84 14.39 6.96
CA ALA A 56 8.15 13.75 5.70
C ALA A 56 7.21 12.57 5.44
N ILE A 57 6.86 12.41 4.18
CA ILE A 57 6.20 11.25 3.61
C ILE A 57 7.16 10.71 2.57
N SER A 58 7.54 9.44 2.68
CA SER A 58 8.37 8.76 1.69
C SER A 58 7.82 7.36 1.49
N ARG A 59 7.16 7.12 0.34
CA ARG A 59 6.39 5.89 0.11
C ARG A 59 6.56 5.38 -1.31
N GLU A 60 6.78 4.08 -1.44
CA GLU A 60 6.69 3.38 -2.72
C GLU A 60 5.38 2.64 -2.84
N TYR A 61 4.61 2.94 -3.88
CA TYR A 61 3.36 2.28 -4.18
C TYR A 61 3.55 1.18 -5.21
N ARG A 62 2.78 0.10 -5.04
CA ARG A 62 2.64 -1.00 -6.00
C ARG A 62 1.16 -1.36 -6.15
N THR A 63 0.65 -1.33 -7.37
CA THR A 63 -0.65 -1.94 -7.68
C THR A 63 -0.39 -3.35 -8.19
N ILE A 64 -0.93 -4.35 -7.50
CA ILE A 64 -0.66 -5.76 -7.76
C ILE A 64 -1.94 -6.53 -8.09
N VAL A 65 -1.78 -7.65 -8.79
CA VAL A 65 -2.80 -8.66 -9.01
C VAL A 65 -2.39 -9.90 -8.23
N LEU A 66 -3.27 -10.41 -7.38
CA LEU A 66 -3.08 -11.68 -6.68
C LEU A 66 -3.42 -12.87 -7.59
N ASP A 67 -3.03 -14.06 -7.18
CA ASP A 67 -3.30 -15.31 -7.90
C ASP A 67 -4.80 -15.68 -8.08
N ASP A 68 -5.74 -15.07 -7.34
CA ASP A 68 -7.19 -15.13 -7.64
C ASP A 68 -7.70 -13.98 -8.52
N GLY A 69 -6.82 -13.13 -9.02
CA GLY A 69 -7.19 -11.97 -9.82
C GLY A 69 -7.61 -10.75 -9.01
N ALA A 70 -7.64 -10.82 -7.67
CA ALA A 70 -7.91 -9.64 -6.84
C ALA A 70 -6.83 -8.57 -7.04
N VAL A 71 -7.24 -7.30 -7.09
CA VAL A 71 -6.32 -6.16 -7.22
C VAL A 71 -6.16 -5.46 -5.88
N LEU A 72 -4.92 -5.23 -5.47
CA LEU A 72 -4.58 -4.47 -4.26
C LEU A 72 -3.59 -3.36 -4.61
N THR A 73 -3.72 -2.22 -3.94
CA THR A 73 -2.67 -1.20 -3.92
C THR A 73 -1.97 -1.29 -2.58
N LEU A 74 -0.67 -1.57 -2.61
CA LEU A 74 0.22 -1.60 -1.46
C LEU A 74 1.08 -0.34 -1.46
N TYR A 75 1.55 0.05 -0.29
CA TYR A 75 2.70 0.93 -0.20
C TYR A 75 3.69 0.46 0.86
N HIS A 76 4.97 0.63 0.57
CA HIS A 76 6.09 0.51 1.51
C HIS A 76 6.38 1.92 2.02
N ASP A 77 6.21 2.14 3.32
CA ASP A 77 6.63 3.38 3.94
C ASP A 77 8.13 3.29 4.24
N LEU A 78 8.91 4.15 3.58
CA LEU A 78 10.36 4.12 3.65
C LEU A 78 10.90 4.73 4.95
N LEU A 79 10.05 5.39 5.74
CA LEU A 79 10.45 6.00 7.00
C LEU A 79 10.39 5.00 8.17
N ASP A 80 9.45 4.06 8.13
CA ASP A 80 9.28 3.03 9.17
C ASP A 80 9.54 1.60 8.68
N ASP A 81 9.98 1.46 7.43
CA ASP A 81 10.26 0.20 6.73
C ASP A 81 9.09 -0.81 6.76
N SER A 82 7.85 -0.32 6.81
CA SER A 82 6.66 -1.16 6.93
C SER A 82 5.78 -1.13 5.68
N TRP A 83 5.14 -2.26 5.41
CA TRP A 83 4.21 -2.40 4.31
C TRP A 83 2.76 -2.24 4.76
N TYR A 84 1.98 -1.57 3.92
CA TYR A 84 0.59 -1.27 4.16
C TYR A 84 -0.27 -1.53 2.92
N VAL A 85 -1.54 -1.85 3.15
CA VAL A 85 -2.55 -1.85 2.08
C VAL A 85 -3.26 -0.50 2.04
N GLN A 86 -3.27 0.14 0.87
CA GLN A 86 -4.06 1.33 0.61
C GLN A 86 -5.53 0.93 0.49
N ARG A 87 -6.39 1.63 1.22
CA ARG A 87 -7.84 1.54 1.06
C ARG A 87 -8.32 2.78 0.32
N GLY A 88 -9.13 2.58 -0.72
CA GLY A 88 -9.90 3.65 -1.37
C GLY A 88 -11.03 4.14 -0.47
#